data_AF-A0A423TFI6-F1
#
_entry.id   AF-A0A423TFI6-F1
#
_cell.length_a   1.000
_cell.length_b   1.000
_cell.length_c   1.000
_cell.angle_alpha   90.00
_cell.angle_beta   90.00
_cell.angle_gamma   90.00
#
_symmetry.space_group_name_H-M   'P 1'
#
loop_
_entity.id
_entity.type
_entity.pdbx_description
1 polymer ?
#
loop_
_entity_poly.entity_id
_entity_poly.type
_entity_poly.pdbx_seq_one_letter_code
_entity_poly.pdbx_strand_id
1 'polypeptide(L)'
;MPRGDWLWPAIWMLSRNWPYGPWPASGEIDIVESRGNDDFGNLGNQYGGTTLHWGPFWPHNFFEKTHAEYAANVGSFADDFHVWRLDWTKDKMEFYVDEVLQLTVDPGSSFWDFAGMDSTYDNPWAAGSKMAPFDQKFYLILNVAAGGTNNFFPDDVAHKPWSNLSPTAPLDFWEARSSPVLPSWQAGEDRISEGAAMQVDYVRVWKMESAEQ
;
A
#
# COMPACT_ATOMS: atom_id res chain seq x y z
N MET A 1 -11.47 -7.63 -0.41
CA MET A 1 -10.89 -6.83 0.71
C MET A 1 -11.81 -6.89 1.91
N PRO A 2 -11.36 -6.64 3.15
CA PRO A 2 -12.24 -6.58 4.32
C PRO A 2 -13.19 -5.39 4.28
N ARG A 3 -14.32 -5.54 4.98
CA ARG A 3 -15.30 -4.52 5.33
C ARG A 3 -15.34 -4.33 6.83
N GLY A 4 -15.26 -3.08 7.27
CA GLY A 4 -15.23 -2.72 8.67
C GLY A 4 -14.49 -1.42 8.89
N ASP A 5 -15.01 -0.58 9.77
CA ASP A 5 -14.45 0.73 9.97
C ASP A 5 -13.01 0.64 10.49
N TRP A 6 -12.15 1.50 9.96
CA TRP A 6 -10.76 1.66 10.39
C TRP A 6 -9.86 0.46 10.07
N LEU A 7 -10.34 -0.52 9.32
CA LEU A 7 -9.50 -1.59 8.78
C LEU A 7 -8.67 -1.06 7.61
N TRP A 8 -7.39 -1.42 7.61
CA TRP A 8 -6.42 -1.07 6.58
C TRP A 8 -5.76 -2.35 6.06
N PRO A 9 -6.38 -3.02 5.09
CA PRO A 9 -5.76 -4.13 4.36
C PRO A 9 -4.61 -3.64 3.46
N ALA A 10 -3.53 -4.42 3.43
CA ALA A 10 -2.41 -4.18 2.52
C ALA A 10 -1.84 -5.49 1.97
N ILE A 11 -1.48 -5.47 0.68
CA ILE A 11 -0.64 -6.45 0.02
C ILE A 11 0.58 -5.70 -0.51
N TRP A 12 1.74 -5.97 0.08
CA TRP A 12 2.92 -5.15 -0.12
C TRP A 12 4.20 -5.96 0.03
N MET A 13 5.34 -5.36 -0.29
CA MET A 13 6.62 -6.04 -0.33
C MET A 13 7.73 -5.15 0.22
N LEU A 14 8.65 -5.75 0.96
CA LEU A 14 9.84 -5.07 1.48
C LEU A 14 11.12 -5.77 1.03
N SER A 15 12.18 -4.98 0.86
CA SER A 15 13.50 -5.49 0.53
C SER A 15 14.00 -6.45 1.61
N ARG A 16 14.47 -7.62 1.18
CA ARG A 16 14.89 -8.70 2.09
C ARG A 16 16.13 -8.35 2.89
N ASN A 17 17.08 -7.63 2.26
CA ASN A 17 18.44 -7.48 2.79
C ASN A 17 18.85 -6.01 3.00
N TRP A 18 18.00 -5.04 2.67
CA TRP A 18 18.27 -3.62 2.85
C TRP A 18 19.62 -3.12 2.30
N PRO A 19 20.02 -3.49 1.06
CA PRO A 19 21.39 -3.28 0.58
C PRO A 19 21.75 -1.80 0.34
N TYR A 20 20.74 -0.93 0.25
CA TYR A 20 20.90 0.51 -0.01
C TYR A 20 20.69 1.35 1.25
N GLY A 21 20.54 0.73 2.42
CA GLY A 21 20.31 1.40 3.70
C GLY A 21 18.86 1.28 4.20
N PRO A 22 18.52 2.01 5.28
CA PRO A 22 17.20 1.95 5.90
C PRO A 22 16.12 2.50 4.97
N TRP A 23 14.86 2.27 5.34
CA TRP A 23 13.71 2.79 4.59
C TRP A 23 13.81 4.31 4.37
N PRO A 24 13.44 4.82 3.16
CA PRO A 24 12.93 4.11 1.98
C PRO A 24 14.05 3.74 0.98
N ALA A 25 15.33 3.85 1.36
CA ALA A 25 16.45 3.69 0.43
C ALA A 25 16.55 2.32 -0.19
N SER A 26 16.06 1.27 0.49
CA SER A 26 16.01 -0.08 -0.04
C SER A 26 14.69 -0.45 -0.70
N GLY A 27 13.73 0.48 -0.79
CA GLY A 27 12.47 0.31 -1.49
C GLY A 27 11.37 -0.42 -0.71
N GLU A 28 10.13 -0.05 -0.99
CA GLU A 28 8.87 -0.69 -0.59
C GLU A 28 7.92 -0.67 -1.77
N ILE A 29 7.20 -1.78 -1.97
CA ILE A 29 6.25 -1.93 -3.08
C ILE A 29 4.88 -2.27 -2.50
N ASP A 30 3.97 -1.31 -2.52
CA ASP A 30 2.58 -1.52 -2.12
C ASP A 30 1.78 -1.88 -3.36
N ILE A 31 1.50 -3.17 -3.54
CA ILE A 31 0.69 -3.65 -4.65
C ILE A 31 -0.73 -3.11 -4.50
N VAL A 32 -1.27 -3.17 -3.29
CA VAL A 32 -2.52 -2.50 -2.94
C VAL A 32 -2.57 -2.16 -1.45
N GLU A 33 -3.06 -0.96 -1.17
CA GLU A 33 -3.61 -0.54 0.11
C GLU A 33 -5.06 -0.08 -0.10
N SER A 34 -5.94 -0.38 0.86
CA SER A 34 -7.35 0.04 0.82
C SER A 34 -7.82 0.36 2.24
N ARG A 35 -9.00 0.95 2.35
CA ARG A 35 -9.73 1.08 3.62
C ARG A 35 -10.86 0.06 3.66
N GLY A 36 -11.28 -0.35 4.85
CA GLY A 36 -12.43 -1.23 5.05
C GLY A 36 -13.76 -0.50 5.24
N ASN A 37 -13.73 0.82 5.44
CA ASN A 37 -14.92 1.63 5.68
C ASN A 37 -15.83 1.68 4.44
N ASP A 38 -17.13 1.43 4.62
CA ASP A 38 -18.14 1.59 3.57
C ASP A 38 -18.49 3.06 3.31
N ASP A 39 -18.61 3.83 4.40
CA ASP A 39 -18.96 5.24 4.37
C ASP A 39 -17.77 6.08 4.85
N PHE A 40 -16.87 6.39 3.92
CA PHE A 40 -15.65 7.17 4.19
C PHE A 40 -15.39 8.20 3.09
N GLY A 41 -16.46 8.81 2.57
CA GLY A 41 -16.39 9.70 1.41
C GLY A 41 -15.75 9.00 0.20
N ASN A 42 -14.88 9.72 -0.52
CA ASN A 42 -14.17 9.19 -1.70
C ASN A 42 -12.89 8.42 -1.35
N LEU A 43 -12.79 7.85 -0.14
CA LEU A 43 -11.60 7.15 0.35
C LEU A 43 -11.90 5.79 0.96
N GLY A 44 -13.16 5.35 0.95
CA GLY A 44 -13.61 4.08 1.53
C GLY A 44 -13.13 2.85 0.75
N ASN A 45 -13.75 1.71 1.03
CA ASN A 45 -13.42 0.43 0.38
C ASN A 45 -13.73 0.38 -1.13
N GLN A 46 -14.36 1.42 -1.67
CA GLN A 46 -14.53 1.61 -3.11
C GLN A 46 -13.23 2.06 -3.78
N TYR A 47 -12.21 2.42 -3.00
CA TYR A 47 -10.94 2.93 -3.49
C TYR A 47 -9.77 2.08 -2.98
N GLY A 48 -8.74 2.02 -3.81
CA GLY A 48 -7.46 1.40 -3.47
C GLY A 48 -6.34 2.23 -4.05
N GLY A 49 -5.14 2.01 -3.53
CA GLY A 49 -3.93 2.68 -4.00
C GLY A 49 -2.78 1.71 -4.15
N THR A 50 -1.94 2.00 -5.12
CA THR A 50 -0.65 1.35 -5.33
C THR A 50 0.45 2.39 -5.15
N THR A 51 1.53 2.01 -4.49
CA THR A 51 2.63 2.93 -4.19
C THR A 51 3.97 2.24 -4.32
N LEU A 52 4.97 2.97 -4.82
CA LEU A 52 6.37 2.64 -4.58
C LEU A 52 6.95 3.66 -3.61
N HIS A 53 7.51 3.23 -2.48
CA HIS A 53 8.33 4.11 -1.64
C HIS A 53 9.81 3.93 -1.98
N TRP A 54 10.48 5.05 -2.23
CA TRP A 54 11.87 5.11 -2.62
C TRP A 54 12.42 6.50 -2.35
N GLY A 55 13.70 6.58 -2.02
CA GLY A 55 14.34 7.84 -1.62
C GLY A 55 15.59 7.56 -0.80
N PRO A 56 16.60 8.44 -0.78
CA PRO A 56 17.84 8.15 -0.06
C PRO A 56 17.65 8.05 1.46
N PHE A 57 16.59 8.67 2.01
CA PHE A 57 16.22 8.63 3.44
C PHE A 57 14.78 9.16 3.63
N TRP A 58 14.18 8.91 4.80
CA TRP A 58 12.76 9.16 5.13
C TRP A 58 12.17 10.53 4.70
N PRO A 59 12.82 11.68 4.96
CA PRO A 59 12.33 13.01 4.57
C PRO A 59 12.31 13.22 3.05
N HIS A 60 13.02 12.38 2.29
CA HIS A 60 13.05 12.40 0.83
C HIS A 60 12.46 11.12 0.25
N ASN A 61 11.37 10.65 0.83
CA ASN A 61 10.55 9.61 0.22
C ASN A 61 9.75 10.19 -0.94
N PHE A 62 10.04 9.74 -2.16
CA PHE A 62 9.46 10.26 -3.41
C PHE A 62 8.22 9.50 -3.88
N PHE A 63 7.53 8.82 -2.96
CA PHE A 63 6.42 7.95 -3.26
C PHE A 63 5.29 8.61 -4.07
N GLU A 64 5.08 9.91 -3.87
CA GLU A 64 4.08 10.72 -4.59
C GLU A 64 4.30 10.70 -6.12
N LYS A 65 5.54 10.51 -6.58
CA LYS A 65 5.87 10.38 -8.01
C LYS A 65 5.48 9.03 -8.61
N THR A 66 5.18 8.05 -7.75
CA THR A 66 4.97 6.64 -8.06
C THR A 66 3.79 6.09 -7.28
N HIS A 67 2.74 6.89 -7.18
CA HIS A 67 1.51 6.57 -6.48
C HIS A 67 0.33 6.75 -7.44
N ALA A 68 -0.64 5.84 -7.36
CA ALA A 68 -1.91 5.97 -8.05
C ALA A 68 -3.04 5.50 -7.12
N GLU A 69 -4.10 6.30 -7.05
CA GLU A 69 -5.38 5.89 -6.48
C GLU A 69 -6.36 5.55 -7.60
N TYR A 70 -7.21 4.57 -7.37
CA TYR A 70 -8.22 4.13 -8.31
C TYR A 70 -9.46 3.63 -7.58
N ALA A 71 -10.59 3.65 -8.29
CA ALA A 71 -11.86 3.15 -7.79
C ALA A 71 -12.14 1.75 -8.33
N ALA A 72 -12.90 0.96 -7.57
CA ALA A 72 -13.51 -0.26 -8.07
C ALA A 72 -14.45 0.07 -9.25
N ASN A 73 -14.47 -0.80 -10.27
CA ASN A 73 -15.32 -0.59 -11.45
C ASN A 73 -16.82 -0.63 -11.10
N VAL A 74 -17.19 -1.44 -10.12
CA VAL A 74 -18.56 -1.60 -9.60
C VAL A 74 -18.46 -1.79 -8.09
N GLY A 75 -19.35 -1.13 -7.33
CA GLY A 75 -19.46 -1.34 -5.89
C GLY A 75 -18.16 -0.99 -5.14
N SER A 76 -17.61 -1.96 -4.42
CA SER A 76 -16.36 -1.83 -3.68
C SER A 76 -15.43 -3.03 -3.83
N PHE A 77 -14.16 -2.86 -3.48
CA PHE A 77 -13.19 -3.96 -3.43
C PHE A 77 -13.50 -4.99 -2.33
N ALA A 78 -14.50 -4.74 -1.49
CA ALA A 78 -14.98 -5.65 -0.46
C ALA A 78 -16.20 -6.47 -0.89
N ASP A 79 -16.76 -6.23 -2.08
CA ASP A 79 -17.93 -6.96 -2.57
C ASP A 79 -17.55 -8.33 -3.15
N ASP A 80 -16.41 -8.44 -3.84
CA ASP A 80 -15.95 -9.65 -4.53
C ASP A 80 -14.42 -9.85 -4.42
N PHE A 81 -13.94 -10.99 -4.93
CA PHE A 81 -12.51 -11.22 -5.13
C PHE A 81 -12.00 -10.42 -6.34
N HIS A 82 -10.84 -9.81 -6.18
CA HIS A 82 -10.14 -9.05 -7.22
C HIS A 82 -8.72 -9.58 -7.42
N VAL A 83 -8.22 -9.49 -8.64
CA VAL A 83 -6.84 -9.88 -8.98
C VAL A 83 -5.95 -8.67 -8.98
N TRP A 84 -5.04 -8.62 -7.99
CA TRP A 84 -3.99 -7.62 -7.88
C TRP A 84 -2.71 -8.16 -8.52
N ARG A 85 -2.22 -7.54 -9.59
CA ARG A 85 -1.02 -8.00 -10.32
C ARG A 85 0.04 -6.90 -10.36
N LEU A 86 1.27 -7.30 -10.04
CA LEU A 86 2.49 -6.55 -10.30
C LEU A 86 3.30 -7.28 -11.37
N ASP A 87 3.53 -6.62 -12.50
CA ASP A 87 4.50 -7.03 -13.49
C ASP A 87 5.80 -6.24 -13.26
N TRP A 88 6.86 -6.94 -12.86
CA TRP A 88 8.14 -6.34 -12.46
C TRP A 88 9.27 -6.83 -13.35
N THR A 89 9.92 -5.88 -14.03
CA THR A 89 11.01 -6.13 -14.96
C THR A 89 12.26 -5.34 -14.58
N LYS A 90 13.35 -5.54 -15.33
CA LYS A 90 14.59 -4.75 -15.18
C LYS A 90 14.44 -3.29 -15.63
N ASP A 91 13.35 -2.95 -16.33
CA ASP A 91 13.17 -1.64 -16.97
C ASP A 91 12.00 -0.83 -16.40
N LYS A 92 10.96 -1.50 -15.90
CA LYS A 92 9.73 -0.88 -15.39
C LYS A 92 8.94 -1.81 -14.47
N MET A 93 7.99 -1.21 -13.75
CA MET A 93 6.92 -1.90 -13.03
C MET A 93 5.55 -1.47 -13.54
N GLU A 94 4.63 -2.41 -13.64
CA GLU A 94 3.25 -2.17 -14.04
C GLU A 94 2.30 -2.83 -13.03
N PHE A 95 1.31 -2.07 -12.57
CA PHE A 95 0.35 -2.52 -11.57
C PHE A 95 -1.04 -2.59 -12.17
N TYR A 96 -1.75 -3.67 -11.88
CA TYR A 96 -3.06 -3.97 -12.43
C TYR A 96 -4.06 -4.40 -11.38
N VAL A 97 -5.32 -4.10 -11.66
CA VAL A 97 -6.50 -4.60 -10.94
C VAL A 97 -7.46 -5.17 -11.96
N ASP A 98 -7.79 -6.45 -11.85
CA ASP A 98 -8.68 -7.16 -12.77
C ASP A 98 -8.32 -6.94 -14.25
N GLU A 99 -7.04 -7.10 -14.59
CA GLU A 99 -6.45 -6.86 -15.92
C GLU A 99 -6.40 -5.40 -16.39
N VAL A 100 -6.92 -4.44 -15.61
CA VAL A 100 -6.84 -3.01 -15.91
C VAL A 100 -5.56 -2.42 -15.33
N LEU A 101 -4.71 -1.87 -16.21
CA LEU A 101 -3.49 -1.16 -15.84
C LEU A 101 -3.82 0.12 -15.06
N GLN A 102 -3.27 0.25 -13.85
CA GLN A 102 -3.46 1.41 -12.99
C GLN A 102 -2.24 2.33 -12.97
N LEU A 103 -1.03 1.77 -12.94
CA LEU A 103 0.20 2.54 -12.83
C LEU A 103 1.33 1.88 -13.62
N THR A 104 2.09 2.68 -14.36
CA THR A 104 3.38 2.30 -14.95
C THR A 104 4.46 3.18 -14.33
N VAL A 105 5.50 2.55 -13.79
CA VAL A 105 6.69 3.23 -13.29
C VAL A 105 7.89 2.82 -14.14
N ASP A 106 8.37 3.74 -14.95
CA ASP A 106 9.66 3.69 -15.66
C ASP A 106 10.44 4.96 -15.29
N PRO A 107 11.57 4.85 -14.55
CA PRO A 107 12.33 6.02 -14.13
C PRO A 107 13.16 6.65 -15.26
N GLY A 108 13.09 6.11 -16.49
CA GLY A 108 13.90 6.53 -17.62
C GLY A 108 15.32 5.98 -17.53
N SER A 109 16.23 6.73 -16.91
CA SER A 109 17.63 6.34 -16.70
C SER A 109 17.87 5.68 -15.35
N SER A 110 17.40 6.29 -14.27
CA SER A 110 17.52 5.80 -12.90
C SER A 110 16.51 6.48 -11.98
N PHE A 111 16.18 5.86 -10.85
CA PHE A 111 15.34 6.53 -9.85
C PHE A 111 16.01 7.80 -9.29
N TRP A 112 17.34 7.87 -9.23
CA TRP A 112 18.04 9.09 -8.81
C TRP A 112 17.74 10.28 -9.72
N ASP A 113 17.82 10.07 -11.03
CA ASP A 113 17.49 11.10 -12.02
C ASP A 113 15.99 11.41 -12.01
N PHE A 114 15.14 10.40 -11.82
CA PHE A 114 13.70 10.56 -11.72
C PHE A 114 13.27 11.39 -10.50
N ALA A 115 14.01 11.31 -9.39
CA ALA A 115 13.82 12.20 -8.24
C ALA A 115 14.19 13.66 -8.55
N GLY A 116 15.10 13.89 -9.50
CA GLY A 116 15.69 15.20 -9.74
C GLY A 116 16.65 15.63 -8.63
N MET A 117 17.29 14.66 -7.96
CA MET A 117 18.29 14.94 -6.92
C MET A 117 19.60 15.42 -7.53
N ASP A 118 20.24 16.37 -6.88
CA ASP A 118 21.56 16.86 -7.26
C ASP A 118 22.67 16.19 -6.43
N SER A 119 23.92 16.64 -6.63
CA SER A 119 25.08 16.13 -5.91
C SER A 119 25.19 16.58 -4.45
N THR A 120 24.17 17.25 -3.89
CA THR A 120 24.15 17.62 -2.47
C THR A 120 23.99 16.40 -1.57
N TYR A 121 23.46 15.30 -2.11
CA TYR A 121 23.25 14.04 -1.41
C TYR A 121 24.04 12.92 -2.07
N ASP A 122 24.52 11.98 -1.25
CA ASP A 122 25.12 10.74 -1.76
C ASP A 122 24.03 9.86 -2.37
N ASN A 123 24.25 9.39 -3.60
CA ASN A 123 23.34 8.48 -4.28
C ASN A 123 23.53 7.04 -3.78
N PRO A 124 22.60 6.46 -3.00
CA PRO A 124 22.73 5.09 -2.50
C PRO A 124 22.63 4.04 -3.61
N TRP A 125 22.10 4.41 -4.78
CA TRP A 125 21.84 3.51 -5.91
C TRP A 125 22.91 3.62 -7.00
N ALA A 126 24.01 4.33 -6.77
CA ALA A 126 25.05 4.54 -7.78
C ALA A 126 25.66 3.25 -8.36
N ALA A 127 25.65 2.17 -7.59
CA ALA A 127 26.10 0.83 -8.01
C ALA A 127 24.96 -0.12 -8.41
N GLY A 128 23.70 0.35 -8.33
CA GLY A 128 22.51 -0.40 -8.69
C GLY A 128 22.19 -0.31 -10.19
N SER A 129 21.15 -1.03 -10.59
CA SER A 129 20.60 -0.94 -11.94
C SER A 129 19.68 0.27 -12.11
N LYS A 130 19.15 0.46 -13.33
CA LYS A 130 18.10 1.44 -13.65
C LYS A 130 16.94 1.42 -12.64
N MET A 131 16.55 0.23 -12.19
CA MET A 131 15.41 0.03 -11.28
C MET A 131 15.79 0.03 -9.80
N ALA A 132 17.05 0.26 -9.41
CA ALA A 132 17.40 0.42 -8.00
C ALA A 132 16.55 1.54 -7.36
N PRO A 133 15.91 1.31 -6.18
CA PRO A 133 16.17 0.20 -5.25
C PRO A 133 15.42 -1.12 -5.50
N PHE A 134 14.55 -1.15 -6.51
CA PHE A 134 13.74 -2.31 -6.88
C PHE A 134 14.46 -3.28 -7.81
N ASP A 135 15.75 -3.51 -7.55
CA ASP A 135 16.58 -4.47 -8.28
C ASP A 135 17.12 -5.58 -7.37
N GLN A 136 16.49 -5.73 -6.21
CA GLN A 136 16.86 -6.64 -5.14
C GLN A 136 15.77 -7.67 -4.89
N LYS A 137 16.03 -8.64 -4.00
CA LYS A 137 14.99 -9.59 -3.57
C LYS A 137 14.08 -8.93 -2.54
N PHE A 138 12.78 -9.03 -2.76
CA PHE A 138 11.74 -8.58 -1.85
C PHE A 138 10.98 -9.78 -1.26
N TYR A 139 10.43 -9.64 -0.06
CA TYR A 139 9.47 -10.59 0.51
C TYR A 139 8.06 -9.99 0.49
N LEU A 140 7.05 -10.84 0.31
CA LEU A 140 5.64 -10.46 0.30
C LEU A 140 5.09 -10.37 1.74
N ILE A 141 4.24 -9.38 1.97
CA ILE A 141 3.54 -9.13 3.23
C ILE A 141 2.06 -8.99 2.91
N LEU A 142 1.23 -9.66 3.72
CA LEU A 142 -0.22 -9.56 3.68
C LEU A 142 -0.68 -9.26 5.11
N ASN A 143 -1.37 -8.15 5.32
CA ASN A 143 -1.91 -7.81 6.63
C ASN A 143 -3.24 -7.07 6.54
N VAL A 144 -3.90 -7.01 7.70
CA VAL A 144 -4.98 -6.07 7.98
C VAL A 144 -4.57 -5.31 9.23
N ALA A 145 -4.23 -4.04 9.09
CA ALA A 145 -4.04 -3.14 10.21
C ALA A 145 -5.39 -2.57 10.67
N ALA A 146 -5.41 -1.98 11.87
CA ALA A 146 -6.57 -1.31 12.43
C ALA A 146 -6.16 0.06 12.99
N GLY A 147 -6.71 1.13 12.43
CA GLY A 147 -6.36 2.50 12.75
C GLY A 147 -5.02 2.97 12.17
N GLY A 148 -4.52 4.11 12.67
CA GLY A 148 -3.27 4.73 12.22
C GLY A 148 -3.25 6.24 12.50
N THR A 149 -2.06 6.83 12.63
CA THR A 149 -1.87 8.28 12.88
C THR A 149 -1.11 9.00 11.77
N ASN A 150 -0.75 8.29 10.71
CA ASN A 150 -0.01 8.80 9.54
C ASN A 150 -0.89 9.50 8.51
N ASN A 151 -2.09 9.95 8.91
CA ASN A 151 -3.10 10.55 8.04
C ASN A 151 -3.72 9.62 6.98
N PHE A 152 -3.44 8.32 7.01
CA PHE A 152 -4.14 7.34 6.15
C PHE A 152 -5.65 7.36 6.43
N PHE A 153 -6.04 7.49 7.69
CA PHE A 153 -7.37 7.93 8.10
C PHE A 153 -7.27 9.41 8.54
N PRO A 154 -7.75 10.38 7.76
CA PRO A 154 -7.71 11.79 8.13
C PRO A 154 -8.53 12.08 9.40
N ASP A 155 -8.17 13.14 10.14
CA ASP A 155 -9.02 13.67 11.21
C ASP A 155 -10.32 14.25 10.60
N ASP A 156 -11.39 14.33 11.40
CA ASP A 156 -12.69 14.91 11.04
C ASP A 156 -13.46 14.23 9.88
N VAL A 157 -13.07 13.02 9.47
CA VAL A 157 -13.78 12.20 8.47
C VAL A 157 -14.49 11.01 9.14
N ALA A 158 -15.73 10.75 8.74
CA ALA A 158 -16.57 9.61 9.16
C ALA A 158 -16.59 9.36 10.69
N HIS A 159 -16.57 10.43 11.48
CA HIS A 159 -16.59 10.35 12.95
C HIS A 159 -15.48 9.48 13.56
N LYS A 160 -14.26 9.57 13.01
CA LYS A 160 -13.09 8.86 13.52
C LYS A 160 -12.91 9.04 15.04
N PRO A 161 -12.75 7.96 15.83
CA PRO A 161 -12.77 8.05 17.28
C PRO A 161 -11.45 8.46 17.94
N TRP A 162 -10.37 8.66 17.18
CA TRP A 162 -9.08 9.18 17.67
C TRP A 162 -8.61 10.36 16.82
N SER A 163 -7.67 11.16 17.31
CA SER A 163 -6.95 12.15 16.50
C SER A 163 -5.57 11.63 16.09
N ASN A 164 -5.12 11.99 14.89
CA ASN A 164 -3.77 11.71 14.41
C ASN A 164 -2.68 12.37 15.26
N LEU A 165 -3.02 13.40 16.05
CA LEU A 165 -2.10 14.09 16.97
C LEU A 165 -2.18 13.57 18.42
N SER A 166 -3.07 12.61 18.71
CA SER A 166 -3.23 12.10 20.07
C SER A 166 -2.00 11.28 20.49
N PRO A 167 -1.33 11.61 21.61
CA PRO A 167 -0.24 10.79 22.15
C PRO A 167 -0.74 9.43 22.67
N THR A 168 -2.06 9.27 22.81
CA THR A 168 -2.73 8.06 23.27
C THR A 168 -3.69 7.50 22.22
N ALA A 169 -3.49 7.81 20.93
CA ALA A 169 -4.36 7.32 19.85
C ALA A 169 -4.69 5.81 19.92
N PRO A 170 -3.76 4.89 20.26
CA PRO A 170 -4.10 3.47 20.43
C PRO A 170 -5.08 3.20 21.59
N LEU A 171 -5.00 3.97 22.68
CA LEU A 171 -5.95 3.90 23.79
C LEU A 171 -7.31 4.45 23.36
N ASP A 172 -7.34 5.61 22.70
CA ASP A 172 -8.58 6.24 22.21
C ASP A 172 -9.34 5.28 21.27
N PHE A 173 -8.61 4.60 20.37
CA PHE A 173 -9.14 3.54 19.52
C PHE A 173 -9.71 2.37 20.34
N TRP A 174 -8.95 1.90 21.34
CA TRP A 174 -9.36 0.78 22.19
C TRP A 174 -10.60 1.09 23.03
N GLU A 175 -10.73 2.33 23.52
CA GLU A 175 -11.89 2.79 24.27
C GLU A 175 -13.15 2.86 23.38
N ALA A 176 -12.99 3.23 22.11
CA ALA A 176 -14.05 3.21 21.11
C ALA A 176 -14.38 1.82 20.55
N ARG A 177 -13.69 0.75 20.98
CA ARG A 177 -13.85 -0.59 20.38
C ARG A 177 -15.30 -1.08 20.39
N SER A 178 -16.05 -0.83 21.46
CA SER A 178 -17.43 -1.32 21.59
C SER A 178 -18.43 -0.55 20.73
N SER A 179 -18.10 0.68 20.34
CA SER A 179 -18.89 1.52 19.45
C SER A 179 -18.06 2.71 18.99
N PRO A 180 -17.87 2.94 17.67
CA PRO A 180 -18.50 2.20 16.56
C PRO A 180 -17.70 1.01 16.01
N VAL A 181 -16.49 0.73 16.51
CA VAL A 181 -15.52 -0.15 15.83
C VAL A 181 -16.02 -1.61 15.67
N LEU A 182 -16.15 -2.37 16.76
CA LEU A 182 -16.52 -3.79 16.69
C LEU A 182 -17.88 -4.04 16.02
N PRO A 183 -18.94 -3.25 16.26
CA PRO A 183 -20.20 -3.40 15.53
C PRO A 183 -20.04 -3.37 14.01
N SER A 184 -19.15 -2.51 13.48
CA SER A 184 -18.87 -2.45 12.04
C SER A 184 -18.17 -3.71 11.51
N TRP A 185 -17.36 -4.38 12.34
CA TRP A 185 -16.65 -5.61 11.96
C TRP A 185 -17.53 -6.86 12.13
N GLN A 186 -18.55 -6.77 12.98
CA GLN A 186 -19.50 -7.86 13.25
C GLN A 186 -20.57 -7.97 12.16
N ALA A 187 -20.89 -6.88 11.47
CA ALA A 187 -21.92 -6.85 10.42
C ALA A 187 -23.28 -7.45 10.86
N GLY A 188 -23.64 -7.26 12.13
CA GLY A 188 -24.89 -7.81 12.71
C GLY A 188 -24.80 -9.26 13.23
N GLU A 189 -23.63 -9.89 13.19
CA GLU A 189 -23.34 -11.17 13.84
C GLU A 189 -22.92 -11.00 15.31
N ASP A 190 -23.02 -12.06 16.12
CA ASP A 190 -22.52 -12.07 17.51
C ASP A 190 -20.98 -12.24 17.59
N ARG A 191 -20.28 -12.16 16.45
CA ARG A 191 -18.83 -12.38 16.29
C ARG A 191 -18.29 -11.49 15.17
N ILE A 192 -16.97 -11.34 15.07
CA ILE A 192 -16.36 -10.69 13.90
C ILE A 192 -16.76 -11.48 12.65
N SER A 193 -17.33 -10.78 11.66
CA SER A 193 -17.78 -11.39 10.41
C SER A 193 -16.59 -11.79 9.55
N GLU A 194 -16.77 -12.82 8.73
CA GLU A 194 -15.81 -13.16 7.66
C GLU A 194 -15.61 -11.99 6.68
N GLY A 195 -16.60 -11.09 6.59
CA GLY A 195 -16.51 -9.85 5.82
C GLY A 195 -15.42 -8.90 6.33
N ALA A 196 -15.04 -8.97 7.62
CA ALA A 196 -13.97 -8.14 8.20
C ALA A 196 -12.57 -8.75 8.02
N ALA A 197 -12.47 -9.95 7.43
CA ALA A 197 -11.19 -10.58 7.14
C ALA A 197 -10.69 -10.20 5.73
N MET A 198 -9.37 -10.06 5.56
CA MET A 198 -8.79 -10.11 4.22
C MET A 198 -8.71 -11.56 3.76
N GLN A 199 -9.61 -11.93 2.86
CA GLN A 199 -9.67 -13.28 2.29
C GLN A 199 -8.75 -13.36 1.06
N VAL A 200 -7.88 -14.38 1.02
CA VAL A 200 -6.90 -14.59 -0.03
C VAL A 200 -7.09 -16.00 -0.58
N ASP A 201 -7.59 -16.11 -1.81
CA ASP A 201 -7.77 -17.40 -2.48
C ASP A 201 -6.42 -17.99 -2.92
N TYR A 202 -5.59 -17.18 -3.59
CA TYR A 202 -4.26 -17.60 -4.02
C TYR A 202 -3.24 -16.46 -4.03
N VAL A 203 -1.98 -16.88 -3.95
CA VAL A 203 -0.82 -16.07 -4.36
C VAL A 203 -0.09 -16.87 -5.43
N ARG A 204 0.17 -16.26 -6.58
CA ARG A 204 0.90 -16.88 -7.68
C ARG A 204 2.06 -15.98 -8.09
N VAL A 205 3.24 -16.58 -8.23
CA VAL A 205 4.45 -15.89 -8.64
C VAL A 205 4.98 -16.61 -9.87
N TRP A 206 5.13 -15.86 -10.95
CA TRP A 206 5.69 -16.35 -12.20
C TRP A 206 7.01 -15.66 -12.47
N LYS A 207 7.90 -16.36 -13.17
CA LYS A 207 9.08 -15.75 -13.75
C LYS A 207 8.84 -15.57 -15.23
N MET A 208 9.01 -14.36 -15.74
CA MET A 208 9.03 -14.13 -17.19
C MET A 208 10.23 -14.87 -17.77
N GLU A 209 9.99 -15.81 -18.70
CA GLU A 209 11.06 -16.63 -19.28
C GLU A 209 11.96 -15.81 -20.25
N SER A 210 11.49 -14.65 -20.74
CA SER A 210 12.29 -13.55 -21.34
C SER A 210 11.39 -12.41 -21.84
N ALA A 211 11.77 -11.13 -21.65
CA ALA A 211 11.32 -10.03 -22.52
C ALA A 211 12.41 -9.59 -23.53
N GLU A 212 13.64 -10.09 -23.34
CA GLU A 212 14.77 -9.96 -24.25
C GLU A 212 15.60 -11.23 -24.04
N GLN A 213 16.52 -11.54 -24.95
CA GLN A 213 17.84 -11.90 -24.44
C GLN A 213 18.75 -10.72 -24.71
#